data_AF-A0A1Q3MJC2-F1
#
_entry.id   AF-A0A1Q3MJC2-F1
#
_cell.length_a   1.000
_cell.length_b   1.000
_cell.length_c   1.000
_cell.angle_alpha   90.00
_cell.angle_beta   90.00
_cell.angle_gamma   90.00
#
_symmetry.space_group_name_H-M   'P 1'
#
loop_
_entity.id
_entity.type
_entity.pdbx_description
1 polymer ?
#
loop_
_entity_poly.entity_id
_entity_poly.type
_entity_poly.pdbx_seq_one_letter_code
_entity_poly.pdbx_strand_id
1 'polypeptide(L)'
;MWLKTATTISIIFSVVFLFAFAWVVGPRPARSAPREAQIQYLRRGAIYVGVEAFALIASIAGAYMIARSARSEYMEQSRRNMEALLEATLRDHAQKQEQDEQSTE
;
A
#
# COMPACT_ATOMS: atom_id res chain seq x y z
N MET A 1 -8.64 -7.17 5.32
CA MET A 1 -8.13 -7.86 4.10
C MET A 1 -8.60 -7.21 2.81
N TRP A 2 -9.91 -6.96 2.63
CA TRP A 2 -10.47 -6.41 1.39
C TRP A 2 -9.80 -5.12 0.88
N LEU A 3 -9.52 -4.14 1.75
CA LEU A 3 -8.83 -2.89 1.37
C LEU A 3 -7.43 -3.13 0.77
N LYS A 4 -6.68 -4.09 1.31
CA LYS A 4 -5.35 -4.46 0.79
C LYS A 4 -5.49 -5.04 -0.62
N THR A 5 -6.41 -5.99 -0.80
CA THR A 5 -6.69 -6.61 -2.11
C THR A 5 -7.16 -5.58 -3.13
N ALA A 6 -8.11 -4.72 -2.78
CA ALA A 6 -8.62 -3.67 -3.66
C ALA A 6 -7.52 -2.69 -4.09
N THR A 7 -6.68 -2.25 -3.14
CA THR A 7 -5.54 -1.37 -3.44
C THR A 7 -4.53 -2.06 -4.35
N THR A 8 -4.19 -3.33 -4.11
CA THR A 8 -3.26 -4.09 -4.95
C THR A 8 -3.80 -4.26 -6.37
N ILE A 9 -5.07 -4.64 -6.53
CA ILE A 9 -5.71 -4.77 -7.85
C ILE A 9 -5.70 -3.41 -8.56
N SER A 10 -6.04 -2.32 -7.86
CA SER A 10 -6.01 -0.96 -8.40
C SER A 10 -4.62 -0.57 -8.91
N ILE A 11 -3.56 -0.86 -8.15
CA ILE A 11 -2.18 -0.59 -8.56
C ILE A 11 -1.81 -1.38 -9.82
N ILE A 12 -2.09 -2.69 -9.83
CA ILE A 12 -1.80 -3.55 -11.00
C ILE A 12 -2.56 -3.02 -12.21
N PHE A 13 -3.83 -2.67 -12.03
CA PHE A 13 -4.66 -2.14 -13.09
C PHE A 13 -4.08 -0.83 -13.64
N SER A 14 -3.72 0.14 -12.79
CA SER A 14 -3.05 1.38 -13.20
C SER A 14 -1.75 1.11 -13.97
N VAL A 15 -0.90 0.19 -13.51
CA VAL A 15 0.33 -0.14 -14.23
C VAL A 15 0.03 -0.71 -15.62
N VAL A 16 -0.90 -1.65 -15.73
CA VAL A 16 -1.32 -2.23 -17.02
C VAL A 16 -1.92 -1.14 -17.92
N PHE A 17 -2.75 -0.28 -17.35
CA PHE A 17 -3.37 0.83 -18.07
C PHE A 17 -2.31 1.81 -18.55
N LEU A 18 -1.26 2.12 -17.79
CA LEU A 18 -0.19 2.99 -18.24
C LEU A 18 0.45 2.50 -19.56
N PHE A 19 0.62 1.17 -19.72
CA PHE A 19 1.12 0.57 -20.96
C PHE A 19 0.05 0.43 -22.06
N ALA A 20 -1.23 0.40 -21.72
CA ALA A 20 -2.33 0.26 -22.66
C ALA A 20 -2.60 1.54 -23.49
N PHE A 21 -1.89 2.65 -23.24
CA PHE A 21 -2.16 3.96 -23.84
C PHE A 21 -2.27 3.90 -25.38
N ALA A 22 -1.30 3.24 -26.05
CA ALA A 22 -1.27 3.17 -27.51
C ALA A 22 -2.47 2.41 -28.10
N TRP A 23 -2.98 1.39 -27.39
CA TRP A 23 -4.15 0.62 -27.80
C TRP A 23 -5.46 1.36 -27.53
N VAL A 24 -5.56 2.08 -26.42
CA VAL A 24 -6.81 2.75 -26.01
C VAL A 24 -7.01 4.10 -26.69
N VAL A 25 -5.97 4.93 -26.78
CA VAL A 25 -6.05 6.25 -27.43
C VAL A 25 -6.03 6.10 -28.96
N GLY A 26 -5.39 5.04 -29.46
CA GLY A 26 -5.30 4.73 -30.87
C GLY A 26 -4.22 5.54 -31.60
N PRO A 27 -4.14 5.40 -32.94
CA PRO A 27 -3.12 6.07 -33.73
C PRO A 27 -3.34 7.58 -33.76
N ARG A 28 -2.23 8.33 -33.70
CA ARG A 28 -2.25 9.78 -33.84
C ARG A 28 -2.70 10.16 -35.26
N PRO A 29 -3.69 11.06 -35.43
CA PRO A 29 -4.11 11.50 -36.74
C PRO A 29 -2.96 12.23 -37.47
N ALA A 30 -2.93 12.11 -38.80
CA ALA A 30 -1.95 12.80 -39.64
C ALA A 30 -2.04 14.33 -39.45
N ARG A 31 -0.94 15.06 -39.64
CA ARG A 31 -0.92 16.52 -39.49
C ARG A 31 -1.86 17.25 -40.47
N SER A 32 -2.12 16.65 -41.62
CA SER A 32 -3.05 17.12 -42.64
C SER A 32 -4.52 16.77 -42.34
N ALA A 33 -4.80 16.00 -41.28
CA ALA A 33 -6.16 15.61 -40.94
C ALA A 33 -6.98 16.83 -40.47
N PRO A 34 -8.32 16.79 -40.67
CA PRO A 34 -9.22 17.84 -40.19
C PRO A 34 -9.02 18.16 -38.70
N ARG A 35 -9.18 19.43 -38.32
CA ARG A 35 -9.05 19.87 -36.90
C ARG A 35 -9.93 19.06 -35.96
N GLU A 36 -11.12 18.66 -36.39
CA GLU A 36 -12.03 17.83 -35.60
C GLU A 36 -11.42 16.49 -35.21
N ALA A 37 -10.70 15.82 -36.12
CA ALA A 37 -10.03 14.56 -35.84
C ALA A 37 -8.90 14.74 -34.81
N GLN A 38 -8.18 15.86 -34.88
CA GLN A 38 -7.14 16.19 -33.90
C GLN A 38 -7.72 16.46 -32.51
N ILE A 39 -8.83 17.20 -32.43
CA ILE A 39 -9.53 17.50 -31.17
C ILE A 39 -10.09 16.22 -30.54
N GLN A 40 -10.68 15.33 -31.33
CA GLN A 40 -11.18 14.04 -30.82
C GLN A 40 -10.06 13.19 -30.23
N TYR A 41 -8.90 13.12 -30.90
CA TYR A 41 -7.72 12.43 -30.37
C TYR A 41 -7.26 13.05 -29.05
N LEU A 42 -7.14 14.39 -28.99
CA LEU A 42 -6.73 15.10 -27.79
C LEU A 42 -7.70 14.85 -26.62
N ARG A 43 -9.01 14.88 -26.88
CA ARG A 43 -10.05 14.59 -25.90
C ARG A 43 -9.95 13.17 -25.35
N ARG A 44 -9.75 12.17 -26.22
CA ARG A 44 -9.57 10.77 -25.78
C ARG A 44 -8.33 10.63 -24.89
N GLY A 45 -7.21 11.23 -25.30
CA GLY A 45 -5.99 11.26 -24.51
C GLY A 45 -6.17 11.97 -23.16
N ALA A 46 -6.86 13.10 -23.13
CA ALA A 46 -7.12 13.84 -21.89
C ALA A 46 -8.02 13.06 -20.93
N ILE A 47 -9.08 12.42 -21.43
CA ILE A 47 -9.95 11.55 -20.62
C ILE A 47 -9.13 10.37 -20.07
N TYR A 48 -8.31 9.75 -20.92
CA TYR A 48 -7.46 8.63 -20.53
C TYR A 48 -6.52 9.00 -19.38
N VAL A 49 -5.76 10.08 -19.57
CA VAL A 49 -4.82 10.58 -18.55
C VAL A 49 -5.55 11.00 -17.29
N GLY A 50 -6.74 11.60 -17.40
CA GLY A 50 -7.56 11.98 -16.26
C GLY A 50 -8.02 10.78 -15.44
N VAL A 51 -8.51 9.72 -16.09
CA VAL A 51 -8.91 8.47 -15.43
C VAL A 51 -7.70 7.80 -14.78
N GLU A 52 -6.57 7.74 -15.47
CA GLU A 52 -5.33 7.14 -14.95
C GLU A 52 -4.81 7.90 -13.72
N ALA A 53 -4.75 9.24 -13.80
CA ALA A 53 -4.35 10.08 -12.68
C ALA A 53 -5.27 9.89 -11.46
N PHE A 54 -6.59 9.81 -11.68
CA PHE A 54 -7.54 9.55 -10.61
C PHE A 54 -7.33 8.16 -9.97
N ALA A 55 -7.11 7.13 -10.78
CA ALA A 55 -6.84 5.76 -10.31
C ALA A 55 -5.53 5.68 -9.49
N LEU A 56 -4.48 6.38 -9.92
CA LEU A 56 -3.22 6.46 -9.18
C LEU A 56 -3.39 7.18 -7.84
N ILE A 57 -4.11 8.31 -7.81
CA ILE A 57 -4.39 9.04 -6.56
C ILE A 57 -5.19 8.16 -5.60
N ALA A 58 -6.22 7.46 -6.08
CA ALA A 58 -7.01 6.53 -5.27
C ALA A 58 -6.14 5.39 -4.71
N SER A 59 -5.22 4.86 -5.52
CA SER A 59 -4.28 3.81 -5.11
C SER A 59 -3.30 4.31 -4.03
N ILE A 60 -2.77 5.53 -4.17
CA ILE A 60 -1.90 6.16 -3.17
C ILE A 60 -2.65 6.37 -1.86
N ALA A 61 -3.88 6.87 -1.92
CA ALA A 61 -4.72 7.06 -0.73
C ALA A 61 -4.99 5.72 -0.02
N GLY A 62 -5.34 4.67 -0.77
CA GLY A 62 -5.52 3.32 -0.22
C GLY A 62 -4.24 2.77 0.43
N ALA A 63 -3.10 2.91 -0.24
CA ALA A 63 -1.80 2.50 0.30
C ALA A 63 -1.45 3.26 1.59
N TYR A 64 -1.72 4.57 1.64
CA TYR A 64 -1.51 5.37 2.84
C TYR A 64 -2.39 4.90 4.01
N MET A 65 -3.66 4.59 3.77
CA MET A 65 -4.54 4.05 4.80
C MET A 65 -4.03 2.71 5.36
N ILE A 66 -3.53 1.83 4.48
CA ILE A 66 -2.93 0.55 4.89
C ILE A 66 -1.65 0.78 5.71
N ALA A 67 -0.79 1.70 5.29
CA ALA A 67 0.43 2.03 6.02
C ALA A 67 0.11 2.60 7.42
N ARG A 68 -0.93 3.44 7.51
CA ARG A 68 -1.41 3.97 8.78
C ARG A 68 -1.95 2.87 9.70
N SER A 69 -2.75 1.94 9.18
CA SER A 69 -3.27 0.83 9.99
C SER A 69 -2.13 -0.08 10.47
N ALA A 70 -1.19 -0.41 9.58
CA ALA A 70 -0.05 -1.24 9.91
C ALA A 70 0.81 -0.58 11.01
N ARG A 71 1.05 0.74 10.94
CA ARG A 71 1.80 1.45 11.97
C ARG A 71 1.16 1.36 13.35
N SER A 72 -0.17 1.46 13.43
CA SER A 72 -0.90 1.30 14.70
C SER A 72 -0.73 -0.11 15.26
N GLU A 73 -0.88 -1.13 14.40
CA GLU A 73 -0.74 -2.54 14.76
C GLU A 73 0.68 -2.85 15.26
N TYR A 74 1.71 -2.35 14.55
CA TYR A 74 3.10 -2.49 14.97
C TYR A 74 3.40 -1.86 16.34
N MET A 75 2.82 -0.69 16.65
CA MET A 75 3.04 -0.04 17.95
C MET A 75 2.41 -0.86 19.09
N GLU A 76 1.20 -1.37 18.88
CA GLU A 76 0.52 -2.18 19.88
C GLU A 76 1.24 -3.52 20.09
N GLN A 77 1.69 -4.15 19.00
CA GLN A 77 2.41 -5.41 19.05
C GLN A 77 3.81 -5.24 19.69
N SER A 78 4.49 -4.12 19.41
CA SER A 78 5.74 -3.77 20.09
C SER A 78 5.55 -3.61 21.61
N ARG A 79 4.46 -2.97 22.03
CA ARG A 79 4.15 -2.80 23.46
C ARG A 79 3.91 -4.15 24.14
N ARG A 80 3.07 -5.01 23.55
CA ARG A 80 2.80 -6.36 24.09
C ARG A 80 4.07 -7.21 24.16
N ASN A 81 4.94 -7.13 23.16
CA ASN A 81 6.22 -7.83 23.17
C ASN A 81 7.15 -7.33 24.29
N MET A 82 7.19 -6.02 24.55
CA MET A 82 7.95 -5.48 25.68
C MET A 82 7.39 -5.91 27.03
N GLU A 83 6.07 -5.87 27.22
CA GLU A 83 5.42 -6.36 28.43
C GLU A 83 5.74 -7.85 28.68
N ALA A 84 5.66 -8.68 27.63
CA ALA A 84 6.01 -10.10 27.70
C ALA A 84 7.49 -10.34 28.04
N LEU A 85 8.41 -9.55 27.48
CA LEU A 85 9.84 -9.63 27.79
C LEU A 85 10.14 -9.24 29.23
N LEU A 86 9.49 -8.18 29.74
CA LEU A 86 9.63 -7.77 31.14
C LEU A 86 9.09 -8.83 32.09
N GLU A 87 7.93 -9.41 31.80
CA GLU A 87 7.35 -10.48 32.62
C GLU A 87 8.22 -11.74 32.63
N ALA A 88 8.76 -12.13 31.47
CA ALA A 88 9.71 -13.24 31.38
C ALA A 88 10.99 -12.97 32.19
N THR A 89 11.55 -11.77 32.08
CA THR A 89 12.77 -11.39 32.82
C THR A 89 12.54 -11.38 34.33
N LEU A 90 11.38 -10.89 34.79
CA LEU A 90 11.02 -10.92 36.22
C LEU A 90 10.84 -12.35 36.74
N ARG A 91 10.22 -13.23 35.95
CA ARG A 91 10.08 -14.66 36.31
C ARG A 91 11.43 -15.36 36.40
N ASP A 92 12.34 -15.11 35.46
CA ASP A 92 13.69 -15.67 35.48
C ASP A 92 14.47 -15.22 36.73
N HIS A 93 14.34 -13.94 37.13
CA HIS A 93 14.95 -13.45 38.35
C HIS A 93 14.36 -14.07 39.62
N ALA A 94 13.03 -14.23 39.68
CA ALA A 94 12.37 -14.87 40.82
C ALA A 94 12.78 -16.35 40.96
N GLN A 95 12.79 -17.10 39.85
CA GLN A 95 13.25 -18.49 39.84
C GLN A 95 14.71 -18.64 40.24
N LYS A 96 15.57 -17.70 39.83
CA LYS A 96 16.98 -17.71 40.22
C LYS A 96 17.18 -17.48 41.71
N GLN A 97 16.41 -16.57 42.31
CA GLN A 97 16.43 -16.36 43.77
C GLN A 97 16.00 -17.61 44.55
N GLU A 98 14.92 -18.27 44.11
CA GLU A 98 14.44 -19.50 44.73
C GLU A 98 15.47 -20.65 44.63
N GLN A 99 16.20 -20.75 43.50
CA GLN A 99 17.27 -21.74 43.34
C GLN A 99 18.49 -21.45 44.23
N ASP A 100 18.89 -20.19 44.35
CA ASP A 100 20.02 -19.80 45.20
C ASP A 100 19.71 -20.08 46.68
N GLU A 101 18.48 -19.81 47.15
CA GLU A 101 18.02 -20.13 48.51
C GLU A 101 18.06 -21.63 48.82
N GLN A 102 17.64 -22.50 47.89
CA GLN A 102 17.67 -23.95 48.07
C GLN A 102 19.08 -24.57 48.04
N SER A 103 20.06 -23.88 47.46
CA SER A 103 21.45 -24.38 47.37
C SER A 103 22.29 -24.09 48.62
N THR A 104 21.75 -23.31 49.56
CA THR A 104 22.45 -22.87 50.77
C THR A 104 22.05 -23.67 52.03
N GLU A 105 21.06 -24.56 51.91
CA GLU A 105 20.68 -25.57 52.92
C GLU A 105 21.33 -26.94 52.64
#